data_AF-A0A8J3P6W4-F1
#
_entry.id   AF-A0A8J3P6W4-F1
#
_cell.length_a   1.000
_cell.length_b   1.000
_cell.length_c   1.000
_cell.angle_alpha   90.00
_cell.angle_beta   90.00
_cell.angle_gamma   90.00
#
_symmetry.space_group_name_H-M   'P 1'
#
loop_
_entity.id
_entity.type
_entity.pdbx_description
1 polymer ?
#
loop_
_entity_poly.entity_id
_entity_poly.type
_entity_poly.pdbx_seq_one_letter_code
_entity_poly.pdbx_strand_id
1 'polypeptide(L)'
;MESDQPTDILGEIGGFVARIHALDPHAPARTELTVRVDGRESSLMLSEPVAQALRLALQDYHDPRDQGRCDHCGGPRLDENFQCRDCGSFNGVFGQMLAERAYGYTEPEPLPDLPGRHSRHEP
;
A
#
# COMPACT_ATOMS: atom_id res chain seq x y z
N MET A 1 -11.84 1.96 -12.44
CA MET A 1 -13.04 2.17 -11.60
C MET A 1 -12.93 1.17 -10.48
N GLU A 2 -12.16 1.53 -9.45
CA GLU A 2 -11.98 0.68 -8.27
C GLU A 2 -13.29 0.73 -7.50
N SER A 3 -13.87 -0.44 -7.26
CA SER A 3 -15.12 -0.59 -6.52
C SER A 3 -14.92 -0.12 -5.09
N ASP A 4 -15.47 1.05 -4.76
CA ASP A 4 -15.65 1.55 -3.39
C ASP A 4 -16.73 0.68 -2.71
N GLN A 5 -16.37 -0.55 -2.35
CA GLN A 5 -17.18 -1.34 -1.42
C GLN A 5 -17.01 -0.71 -0.05
N PRO A 6 -18.10 -0.43 0.68
CA PRO A 6 -18.00 0.07 2.04
C PRO A 6 -17.19 -0.92 2.87
N THR A 7 -16.08 -0.46 3.45
CA THR A 7 -15.19 -1.28 4.29
C THR A 7 -15.97 -1.79 5.51
N ASP A 8 -16.21 -3.10 5.58
CA ASP A 8 -16.85 -3.73 6.75
C ASP A 8 -15.81 -4.00 7.83
N ILE A 9 -15.37 -2.92 8.50
CA ILE A 9 -14.32 -2.97 9.54
C ILE A 9 -14.66 -4.00 10.63
N LEU A 10 -15.93 -4.07 11.05
CA LEU A 10 -16.34 -5.03 12.08
C LEU A 10 -16.19 -6.48 11.61
N GLY A 11 -16.55 -6.76 10.35
CA GLY A 11 -16.34 -8.07 9.72
C GLY A 11 -14.86 -8.42 9.56
N GLU A 12 -14.02 -7.47 9.19
CA GLU A 12 -12.58 -7.68 9.04
C GLU A 12 -11.89 -8.02 10.37
N ILE A 13 -12.22 -7.28 11.44
CA ILE A 13 -11.69 -7.56 12.78
C ILE A 13 -12.19 -8.93 13.25
N GLY A 14 -13.48 -9.24 13.08
CA GLY A 14 -14.03 -10.56 13.40
C GLY A 14 -13.33 -11.69 12.63
N GLY A 15 -13.06 -11.49 11.34
CA GLY A 15 -12.34 -12.42 10.49
C GLY A 15 -10.88 -12.61 10.93
N PHE A 16 -10.19 -11.53 11.34
CA PHE A 16 -8.84 -11.61 11.90
C PHE A 16 -8.81 -12.49 13.16
N VAL A 17 -9.73 -12.25 14.09
CA VAL A 17 -9.86 -13.05 15.32
C VAL A 17 -10.13 -14.52 14.99
N ALA A 18 -11.09 -14.79 14.11
CA ALA A 18 -11.48 -16.16 13.74
C ALA A 18 -10.32 -16.94 13.11
N ARG A 19 -9.51 -16.32 12.23
CA ARG A 19 -8.37 -16.96 11.59
C ARG A 19 -7.31 -17.41 12.60
N ILE A 20 -7.00 -16.57 13.59
CA ILE A 20 -5.99 -16.90 14.60
C ILE A 20 -6.54 -17.90 15.61
N HIS A 21 -7.80 -17.74 16.02
CA HIS A 21 -8.46 -18.70 16.90
C HIS A 21 -8.50 -20.11 16.30
N ALA A 22 -8.69 -20.24 14.99
CA ALA A 22 -8.65 -21.54 14.31
C ALA A 22 -7.30 -22.28 14.44
N LEU A 23 -6.20 -21.55 14.70
CA LEU A 23 -4.86 -22.14 14.91
C LEU A 23 -4.70 -22.73 16.31
N ASP A 24 -5.41 -22.18 17.30
CA ASP A 24 -5.48 -22.72 18.66
C ASP A 24 -6.88 -22.49 19.26
N PRO A 25 -7.84 -23.40 18.94
CA PRO A 25 -9.23 -23.26 19.38
C PRO A 25 -9.42 -23.41 20.89
N HIS A 26 -8.43 -23.97 21.59
CA HIS A 26 -8.50 -24.23 23.02
C HIS A 26 -7.85 -23.12 23.85
N ALA A 27 -7.23 -22.12 23.20
CA ALA A 27 -6.66 -20.97 23.88
C ALA A 27 -7.76 -20.21 24.66
N PRO A 28 -7.58 -20.01 25.98
CA PRO A 28 -8.57 -19.32 26.79
C PRO A 28 -8.68 -17.85 26.37
N ALA A 29 -9.90 -17.37 26.15
CA ALA A 29 -10.17 -15.96 25.93
C ALA A 29 -10.20 -15.19 27.25
N ARG A 30 -9.41 -14.12 27.35
CA ARG A 30 -9.19 -13.38 28.61
C ARG A 30 -9.41 -11.88 28.49
N THR A 31 -9.39 -11.35 27.27
CA THR A 31 -9.47 -9.92 26.99
C THR A 31 -10.71 -9.64 26.16
N GLU A 32 -11.52 -8.67 26.55
CA GLU A 32 -12.63 -8.19 25.74
C GLU A 32 -12.17 -6.99 24.89
N LEU A 33 -12.49 -7.01 23.60
CA LEU A 33 -12.32 -5.89 22.69
C LEU A 33 -13.69 -5.48 22.16
N THR A 34 -14.11 -4.26 22.49
CA THR A 34 -15.31 -3.64 21.92
C THR A 34 -14.93 -2.64 20.85
N VAL A 35 -15.49 -2.80 19.65
CA VAL A 35 -15.28 -1.92 18.50
C VAL A 35 -16.61 -1.32 18.08
N ARG A 36 -16.64 0.00 17.90
CA ARG A 36 -17.83 0.73 17.44
C ARG A 36 -17.52 1.49 16.15
N VAL A 37 -18.29 1.22 15.10
CA VAL A 37 -18.14 1.81 13.76
C VAL A 37 -19.52 2.20 13.26
N ASP A 38 -19.70 3.47 12.86
CA ASP A 38 -20.96 3.98 12.31
C ASP A 38 -22.22 3.64 13.14
N GLY A 39 -22.10 3.71 14.46
CA GLY A 39 -23.19 3.38 15.40
C GLY A 39 -23.46 1.89 15.57
N ARG A 40 -22.78 1.00 14.83
CA ARG A 40 -22.75 -0.44 15.07
C ARG A 40 -21.68 -0.78 16.09
N GLU A 41 -21.95 -1.78 16.94
CA GLU A 41 -21.03 -2.23 17.97
C GLU A 41 -20.79 -3.74 17.84
N SER A 42 -19.55 -4.17 18.07
CA SER A 42 -19.16 -5.56 18.18
C SER A 42 -18.24 -5.75 19.38
N SER A 43 -18.56 -6.72 20.24
CA SER A 43 -17.67 -7.17 21.31
C SER A 43 -17.09 -8.53 20.95
N LEU A 44 -15.76 -8.65 21.05
CA LEU A 44 -14.99 -9.84 20.71
C LEU A 44 -14.17 -10.26 21.92
N MET A 45 -14.22 -11.55 22.24
CA MET A 45 -13.35 -12.14 23.25
C MET A 45 -12.05 -12.60 22.60
N LEU A 46 -10.93 -12.01 23.02
CA LEU A 46 -9.60 -12.31 22.51
C LEU A 46 -8.89 -13.31 23.42
N SER A 47 -8.36 -14.37 22.82
CA SER A 47 -7.35 -15.23 23.45
C SER A 47 -5.97 -14.59 23.39
N GLU A 48 -5.03 -15.10 24.19
CA GLU A 48 -3.66 -14.59 24.24
C GLU A 48 -2.98 -14.53 22.85
N PRO A 49 -3.07 -15.58 21.99
CA PRO A 49 -2.51 -15.51 20.64
C PRO A 49 -3.12 -14.41 19.77
N VAL A 50 -4.43 -14.18 19.90
CA VAL A 50 -5.15 -13.14 19.16
C VAL A 50 -4.72 -11.75 19.61
N ALA A 51 -4.64 -11.52 20.93
CA ALA A 51 -4.20 -10.25 21.49
C ALA A 51 -2.75 -9.92 21.09
N GLN A 52 -1.87 -10.92 21.14
CA GLN A 52 -0.48 -10.78 20.72
C GLN A 52 -0.35 -10.47 19.22
N ALA A 53 -1.13 -11.16 18.37
CA ALA A 53 -1.14 -10.89 16.94
C ALA A 53 -1.67 -9.50 16.59
N LEU A 54 -2.74 -9.06 17.27
CA LEU A 54 -3.27 -7.69 17.11
C LEU A 54 -2.22 -6.65 17.49
N ARG A 55 -1.52 -6.87 18.62
CA ARG A 55 -0.44 -5.99 19.06
C ARG A 55 0.67 -5.88 18.01
N LEU A 56 1.12 -7.01 17.44
CA LEU A 56 2.15 -7.01 16.41
C LEU A 56 1.67 -6.31 15.13
N ALA A 57 0.44 -6.59 14.68
CA ALA A 57 -0.12 -5.94 13.50
C ALA A 57 -0.21 -4.41 13.64
N LEU A 58 -0.53 -3.91 14.83
CA LEU A 58 -0.54 -2.47 15.12
C LEU A 58 0.86 -1.87 15.19
N GLN A 59 1.84 -2.62 15.68
CA GLN A 59 3.23 -2.19 15.76
C GLN A 59 3.92 -2.15 14.40
N ASP A 60 3.59 -3.11 13.54
CA ASP A 60 4.15 -3.23 12.18
C ASP A 60 3.37 -2.41 11.14
N TYR A 61 2.28 -1.74 11.55
CA TYR A 61 1.53 -0.89 10.62
C TYR A 61 2.36 0.32 10.18
N HIS A 62 2.54 0.43 8.87
CA HIS A 62 3.10 1.59 8.22
C HIS A 62 2.01 2.28 7.39
N ASP A 63 1.81 3.59 7.60
CA ASP A 63 0.86 4.35 6.81
C ASP A 63 1.37 4.46 5.36
N PRO A 64 0.61 4.02 4.35
CA PRO A 64 1.06 4.10 2.95
C PRO A 64 1.24 5.55 2.45
N ARG A 65 0.72 6.53 3.20
CA ARG A 65 0.93 7.97 2.96
C ARG A 65 2.17 8.51 3.66
N ASP A 66 2.73 7.77 4.62
CA ASP A 66 4.00 8.11 5.25
C ASP A 66 5.15 7.61 4.37
N GLN A 67 5.44 8.39 3.33
CA GLN A 67 6.46 8.07 2.33
C GLN A 67 7.83 8.66 2.69
N GLY A 68 7.98 9.12 3.94
CA GLY A 68 9.20 9.72 4.46
C GLY A 68 9.27 11.24 4.29
N ARG A 69 10.32 11.81 4.89
CA ARG A 69 10.62 13.26 4.83
C ARG A 69 11.64 13.54 3.75
N CYS A 70 11.48 14.64 3.04
CA CYS A 70 12.47 15.12 2.07
C CYS A 70 13.73 15.60 2.78
N ASP A 71 14.90 15.07 2.41
CA ASP A 71 16.18 15.49 3.00
C ASP A 71 16.60 16.92 2.59
N HIS A 72 16.01 17.44 1.50
CA HIS A 72 16.32 18.78 0.97
C HIS A 72 15.53 19.88 1.66
N CYS A 73 14.20 19.73 1.82
CA CYS A 73 13.35 20.77 2.42
C CYS A 73 12.75 20.40 3.78
N GLY A 74 12.93 19.15 4.24
CA GLY A 74 12.32 18.63 5.46
C GLY A 74 10.82 18.33 5.34
N GLY A 75 10.21 18.54 4.16
CA GLY A 75 8.78 18.37 3.92
C GLY A 75 8.32 16.91 4.01
N PRO A 76 7.11 16.61 4.53
CA PRO A 76 6.63 15.25 4.81
C PRO A 76 5.94 14.57 3.63
N ARG A 77 6.08 15.13 2.41
CA ARG A 77 5.27 14.73 1.25
C ARG A 77 6.14 14.18 0.13
N LEU A 78 6.91 13.13 0.42
CA LEU A 78 7.45 12.32 -0.66
C LEU A 78 6.30 11.58 -1.34
N ASP A 79 6.43 11.40 -2.65
CA ASP A 79 5.58 10.48 -3.41
C ASP A 79 6.30 9.14 -3.66
N GLU A 80 5.58 8.22 -4.30
CA GLU A 80 6.03 6.84 -4.55
C GLU A 80 7.26 6.76 -5.46
N ASN A 81 7.56 7.86 -6.17
CA ASN A 81 8.74 8.02 -7.00
C ASN A 81 9.88 8.73 -6.26
N PHE A 82 9.77 8.85 -4.93
CA PHE A 82 10.69 9.59 -4.06
C PHE A 82 10.79 11.08 -4.42
N GLN A 83 9.81 11.64 -5.14
CA GLN A 83 9.79 13.06 -5.44
C GLN A 83 9.06 13.81 -4.32
N CYS A 84 9.71 14.84 -3.77
CA CYS A 84 9.05 15.72 -2.83
C CYS A 84 8.00 16.57 -3.55
N ARG A 85 6.73 16.47 -3.14
CA ARG A 85 5.63 17.24 -3.68
C ARG A 85 5.70 18.74 -3.36
N ASP A 86 6.51 19.12 -2.37
CA ASP A 86 6.65 20.52 -1.95
C ASP A 86 7.79 21.23 -2.69
N CYS A 87 8.98 20.62 -2.81
CA CYS A 87 10.15 21.25 -3.45
C CYS A 87 10.52 20.65 -4.82
N GLY A 88 9.84 19.59 -5.26
CA GLY A 88 10.11 18.90 -6.53
C GLY A 88 11.42 18.09 -6.57
N SER A 89 12.22 18.12 -5.50
CA SER A 89 13.49 17.40 -5.42
C SER A 89 13.26 15.91 -5.19
N PHE A 90 14.05 15.08 -5.86
CA PHE A 90 14.09 13.64 -5.59
C PHE A 90 14.89 13.38 -4.32
N ASN A 91 14.41 12.45 -3.50
CA ASN A 91 15.04 12.09 -2.24
C ASN A 91 15.84 10.79 -2.33
N GLY A 92 16.94 10.73 -1.57
CA GLY A 92 17.85 9.58 -1.52
C GLY A 92 18.67 9.36 -2.80
N VAL A 93 19.68 8.49 -2.70
CA VAL A 93 20.62 8.16 -3.79
C VAL A 93 19.90 7.60 -5.02
N PHE A 94 18.84 6.81 -4.82
CA PHE A 94 18.04 6.24 -5.91
C PHE A 94 17.28 7.32 -6.68
N GLY A 95 16.61 8.25 -5.96
CA GLY A 95 15.93 9.38 -6.58
C GLY A 95 16.89 10.30 -7.34
N GLN A 96 18.08 10.54 -6.77
CA GLN A 96 19.13 11.31 -7.44
C GLN A 96 19.61 10.62 -8.73
N MET A 97 19.85 9.30 -8.72
CA MET A 97 20.21 8.55 -9.93
C MET A 97 19.12 8.60 -11.00
N LEU A 98 17.84 8.56 -10.61
CA LEU A 98 16.72 8.71 -11.54
C LEU A 98 16.71 10.11 -12.18
N ALA A 99 16.88 11.16 -11.37
CA ALA A 99 16.94 12.53 -11.85
C ALA A 99 18.09 12.73 -12.85
N GLU A 100 19.29 12.28 -12.50
CA GLU A 100 20.48 12.36 -13.37
C GLU A 100 20.25 11.63 -14.70
N ARG A 101 19.54 10.48 -14.67
CA ARG A 101 19.23 9.71 -15.89
C ARG A 101 18.13 10.36 -16.73
N ALA A 102 17.12 10.97 -16.10
CA ALA A 102 16.07 11.72 -16.78
C ALA A 102 16.60 13.00 -17.45
N TYR A 103 17.53 13.71 -16.80
CA TYR A 103 18.21 14.87 -17.39
C TYR A 103 19.02 14.52 -18.64
N GLY A 104 19.52 13.28 -18.74
CA GLY A 104 20.25 12.78 -19.91
C GLY A 104 19.36 12.16 -21.00
N TYR A 105 18.06 11.97 -20.76
CA TYR A 105 17.16 11.32 -21.70
C TYR A 105 16.56 12.32 -22.67
N THR A 106 16.98 12.27 -23.93
CA THR A 106 16.25 12.89 -25.04
C THR A 106 15.43 11.80 -25.71
N GLU A 107 14.13 12.02 -25.86
CA GLU A 107 13.24 11.07 -26.54
C GLU A 107 13.79 10.80 -27.95
N PRO A 108 14.03 9.52 -28.33
CA PRO A 108 14.50 9.21 -29.67
C PRO A 108 13.41 9.59 -30.69
N GLU A 109 13.81 10.23 -31.79
CA GLU A 109 12.86 10.60 -32.84
C GLU A 109 12.07 9.37 -33.31
N PRO A 110 10.75 9.52 -33.54
CA PRO A 110 9.92 8.43 -34.01
C PRO A 110 10.50 7.86 -35.30
N LEU A 111 10.66 6.53 -35.34
CA LEU A 111 11.14 5.81 -36.52
C LEU A 111 10.25 6.17 -37.72
N PRO A 112 10.85 6.47 -38.90
CA PRO A 112 10.08 6.80 -40.09
C PRO A 112 9.22 5.60 -40.51
N ASP A 113 7.97 5.89 -40.85
CA ASP A 113 6.96 4.93 -41.30
C ASP A 113 7.44 4.23 -42.58
N LEU A 114 7.82 2.95 -42.48
CA LEU A 114 8.28 2.17 -43.62
C LEU A 114 7.05 1.67 -44.40
N PRO A 115 6.89 2.03 -45.68
CA PRO A 115 5.69 1.69 -46.43
C PRO A 115 5.58 0.17 -46.70
N GLY A 116 4.54 -0.42 -46.11
CA GLY A 116 3.65 -1.44 -46.67
C GLY A 116 4.27 -2.59 -47.47
N ARG A 117 4.55 -3.71 -46.79
CA ARG A 117 4.72 -5.01 -47.46
C ARG A 117 3.36 -5.71 -47.55
N HIS A 118 2.62 -5.44 -48.62
CA HIS A 118 1.45 -6.24 -49.00
C HIS A 118 1.88 -7.68 -49.30
N SER A 119 1.58 -8.60 -48.38
CA SER A 119 1.64 -10.04 -48.67
C SER A 119 0.45 -10.40 -49.56
N ARG A 120 0.77 -10.68 -50.82
CA ARG A 120 -0.13 -11.22 -51.84
C ARG A 120 -0.74 -12.54 -51.36
N HIS A 121 -2.07 -12.61 -51.42
CA HIS A 121 -2.84 -13.85 -51.37
C HIS A 121 -2.92 -14.42 -52.78
N GLU A 122 -2.61 -15.70 -52.97
CA GLU A 122 -3.05 -16.52 -54.12
C GLU A 122 -2.64 -17.98 -53.91
N PRO A 123 -3.32 -18.96 -54.53
CA PRO A 123 -4.77 -19.11 -54.71
C PRO A 123 -5.33 -20.36 -53.99
#